data_AF-A0A970PXW1-F1
#
_entry.id   AF-A0A970PXW1-F1
#
_cell.length_a   1.000
_cell.length_b   1.000
_cell.length_c   1.000
_cell.angle_alpha   90.00
_cell.angle_beta   90.00
_cell.angle_gamma   90.00
#
_symmetry.space_group_name_H-M   'P 1'
#
loop_
_entity.id
_entity.type
_entity.pdbx_description
1 polymer ?
#
loop_
_entity_poly.entity_id
_entity_poly.type
_entity_poly.pdbx_seq_one_letter_code
_entity_poly.pdbx_strand_id
1 'polypeptide(L)'
;MIIAILINILPPTATNLENAKVISSKIFNHPINAALRLGNEASFFDETNKIWVYSVQSKEKSKNLFKLYSKEALELKSGSEYIVKLKYEESQNAFVFRSIISENPIFSIPYLPQLEERIKIMNFHVPLAWLTVLAYLISMIYSIQYLRKQDFSSDIKASSSAYLGTIFCILATLTGAVWAKYNWGSYWNWDPRQSSIFVLLLIYFAYFVLRSSIENDSTKAKLSAVYSIIAFITVPFLVFILPRVASGLHPGSSSEDALGPLLATKSDMLNPTMQIGFGISIIAFSMLYFWLLNLQIRAKSVVGNQESGSGN
;
A
#
# COMPACT_ATOMS: atom_id res chain seq x y z
N MET A 1 8.48 10.84 -3.21
CA MET A 1 8.80 9.49 -3.71
C MET A 1 9.88 8.81 -2.87
N ILE A 2 11.07 9.41 -2.69
CA ILE A 2 12.17 8.84 -1.89
C ILE A 2 11.75 8.52 -0.46
N ILE A 3 11.03 9.40 0.22
CA ILE A 3 10.54 9.16 1.60
C ILE A 3 9.60 7.95 1.67
N ALA A 4 8.68 7.79 0.69
CA ALA A 4 7.78 6.63 0.63
C ALA A 4 8.55 5.32 0.35
N ILE A 5 9.60 5.37 -0.46
CA ILE A 5 10.49 4.23 -0.71
C ILE A 5 11.29 3.87 0.56
N LEU A 6 11.85 4.87 1.24
CA LEU A 6 12.62 4.67 2.48
C LEU A 6 11.75 4.09 3.60
N ILE A 7 10.51 4.56 3.75
CA ILE A 7 9.54 3.98 4.69
C ILE A 7 9.34 2.49 4.39
N ASN A 8 9.25 2.09 3.12
CA ASN A 8 9.06 0.69 2.75
C ASN A 8 10.30 -0.21 2.92
N ILE A 9 11.50 0.37 3.05
CA ILE A 9 12.74 -0.37 3.31
C ILE A 9 12.90 -0.71 4.80
N LEU A 10 12.27 0.07 5.70
CA LEU A 10 12.34 -0.20 7.14
C LEU A 10 11.76 -1.58 7.47
N PRO A 11 12.43 -2.37 8.33
CA PRO A 11 11.93 -3.68 8.67
C PRO A 11 10.70 -3.56 9.60
N PRO A 12 9.69 -4.44 9.43
CA PRO A 12 8.53 -4.44 10.31
C PRO A 12 8.95 -4.77 11.74
N THR A 13 8.37 -4.08 12.70
CA THR A 13 8.75 -4.12 14.12
C THR A 13 7.52 -4.42 14.96
N ALA A 14 7.52 -5.53 15.70
CA ALA A 14 6.43 -5.87 16.61
C ALA A 14 6.38 -4.85 17.75
N THR A 15 5.31 -4.06 17.81
CA THR A 15 5.10 -3.06 18.87
C THR A 15 4.60 -3.70 20.17
N ASN A 16 4.01 -4.90 20.09
CA ASN A 16 3.53 -5.71 21.20
C ASN A 16 4.34 -7.01 21.32
N LEU A 17 4.94 -7.24 22.50
CA LEU A 17 5.72 -8.44 22.81
C LEU A 17 4.86 -9.71 22.89
N GLU A 18 3.56 -9.65 23.18
CA GLU A 18 2.68 -10.82 23.10
C GLU A 18 2.54 -11.34 21.68
N ASN A 19 2.31 -10.42 20.75
CA ASN A 19 2.33 -10.75 19.32
C ASN A 19 3.70 -11.29 18.94
N ALA A 20 4.78 -10.65 19.40
CA ALA A 20 6.14 -11.08 19.13
C ALA A 20 6.40 -12.53 19.61
N LYS A 21 5.89 -12.90 20.79
CA LYS A 21 5.97 -14.27 21.33
C LYS A 21 5.30 -15.27 20.39
N VAL A 22 4.04 -15.02 20.02
CA VAL A 22 3.27 -15.91 19.13
C VAL A 22 3.93 -16.04 17.76
N ILE A 23 4.37 -14.93 17.18
CA ILE A 23 5.00 -14.86 15.86
C ILE A 23 6.33 -15.63 15.85
N SER A 24 7.20 -15.33 16.83
CA SER A 24 8.56 -15.87 16.86
C SER A 24 8.57 -17.37 17.16
N SER A 25 7.60 -17.87 17.95
CA SER A 25 7.57 -19.27 18.38
C SER A 25 6.76 -20.18 17.47
N LYS A 26 5.53 -19.76 17.09
CA LYS A 26 4.58 -20.64 16.40
C LYS A 26 4.56 -20.49 14.90
N ILE A 27 4.78 -19.27 14.38
CA ILE A 27 4.56 -19.01 12.95
C ILE A 27 5.85 -19.18 12.15
N PHE A 28 6.96 -18.59 12.60
CA PHE A 28 8.18 -18.53 11.79
C PHE A 28 9.40 -19.25 12.38
N ASN A 29 9.40 -19.54 13.69
CA ASN A 29 10.55 -20.09 14.41
C ASN A 29 11.88 -19.33 14.15
N HIS A 30 11.81 -18.04 13.83
CA HIS A 30 12.95 -17.19 13.51
C HIS A 30 12.99 -15.93 14.39
N PRO A 31 14.16 -15.25 14.51
CA PRO A 31 14.23 -13.98 15.22
C PRO A 31 13.44 -12.88 14.50
N ILE A 32 12.72 -12.07 15.25
CA ILE A 32 11.90 -10.95 14.77
C ILE A 32 12.36 -9.64 15.40
N ASN A 33 12.03 -8.53 14.75
CA ASN A 33 12.30 -7.21 15.30
C ASN A 33 11.11 -6.81 16.19
N ALA A 34 11.37 -6.40 17.43
CA ALA A 34 10.34 -5.92 18.34
C ALA A 34 10.79 -4.63 19.04
N ALA A 35 9.83 -3.74 19.25
CA ALA A 35 10.02 -2.53 20.03
C ALA A 35 9.81 -2.85 21.51
N LEU A 36 10.81 -2.57 22.32
CA LEU A 36 10.76 -2.75 23.76
C LEU A 36 11.11 -1.46 24.50
N ARG A 37 10.59 -1.37 25.71
CA ARG A 37 11.08 -0.47 26.74
C ARG A 37 11.62 -1.31 27.89
N LEU A 38 12.70 -0.85 28.51
CA LEU A 38 13.13 -1.42 29.78
C LEU A 38 12.04 -1.16 30.83
N GLY A 39 11.73 -2.19 31.62
CA GLY A 39 11.02 -1.99 32.87
C GLY A 39 11.92 -1.28 33.89
N ASN A 40 11.31 -0.71 34.93
CA ASN A 40 12.07 -0.09 36.03
C ASN A 40 12.82 -1.12 36.90
N GLU A 41 12.68 -2.41 36.63
CA GLU A 41 13.28 -3.49 37.41
C GLU A 41 14.65 -3.92 36.84
N ALA A 42 15.60 -4.09 37.76
CA ALA A 42 17.00 -4.33 37.53
C ALA A 42 17.30 -5.58 36.70
N SER A 43 18.28 -5.47 35.81
CA SER A 43 18.92 -6.63 35.20
C SER A 43 19.72 -7.40 36.25
N PHE A 44 19.71 -8.74 36.17
CA PHE A 44 20.58 -9.58 36.99
C PHE A 44 21.32 -10.59 36.11
N PHE A 45 22.48 -11.04 36.60
CA PHE A 45 23.27 -12.08 35.94
C PHE A 45 22.97 -13.43 36.59
N ASP A 46 22.52 -14.39 35.78
CA ASP A 46 22.35 -15.78 36.19
C ASP A 46 23.68 -16.52 36.03
N GLU A 47 24.36 -16.77 37.16
CA GLU A 47 25.65 -17.47 37.20
C GLU A 47 25.58 -18.91 36.70
N THR A 48 24.42 -19.57 36.84
CA THR A 48 24.25 -20.99 36.47
C THR A 48 24.30 -21.16 34.96
N ASN A 49 23.59 -20.27 34.24
CA ASN A 49 23.48 -20.31 32.80
C ASN A 49 24.43 -19.34 32.10
N LYS A 50 25.17 -18.53 32.86
CA LYS A 50 26.07 -17.45 32.38
C LYS A 50 25.36 -16.49 31.42
N ILE A 51 24.16 -16.05 31.78
CA ILE A 51 23.32 -15.15 30.97
C ILE A 51 22.84 -13.95 31.77
N TRP A 52 22.69 -12.82 31.10
CA TRP A 52 22.02 -11.64 31.62
C TRP A 52 20.53 -11.71 31.40
N VAL A 53 19.76 -11.41 32.44
CA VAL A 53 18.29 -11.40 32.41
C VAL A 53 17.79 -9.97 32.60
N TYR A 54 16.97 -9.51 31.67
CA TYR A 54 16.34 -8.20 31.69
C TYR A 54 14.81 -8.34 31.75
N SER A 55 14.16 -7.47 32.53
CA SER A 55 12.70 -7.30 32.52
C SER A 55 12.32 -6.23 31.50
N VAL A 56 11.62 -6.63 30.44
CA VAL A 56 11.21 -5.74 29.35
C VAL A 56 9.69 -5.69 29.21
N GLN A 57 9.19 -4.55 28.76
CA GLN A 57 7.76 -4.31 28.52
C GLN A 57 7.51 -3.90 27.07
N SER A 58 6.29 -4.16 26.59
CA SER A 58 5.84 -3.70 25.27
C SER A 58 5.85 -2.17 25.21
N LYS A 59 5.95 -1.62 23.99
CA LYS A 59 5.86 -0.17 23.76
C LYS A 59 4.48 0.39 24.12
N GLU A 60 3.42 -0.33 23.75
CA GLU A 60 2.07 -0.04 24.21
C GLU A 60 1.94 -0.43 25.69
N LYS A 61 1.14 0.32 26.47
CA LYS A 61 0.93 0.13 27.93
C LYS A 61 0.32 -1.26 28.23
N SER A 62 1.11 -2.30 28.07
CA SER A 62 0.86 -3.65 28.53
C SER A 62 1.36 -3.76 29.97
N LYS A 63 0.53 -4.33 30.85
CA LYS A 63 0.95 -4.67 32.22
C LYS A 63 1.89 -5.89 32.27
N ASN A 64 2.10 -6.59 31.14
CA ASN A 64 2.84 -7.83 31.11
C ASN A 64 4.34 -7.57 30.90
N LEU A 65 5.12 -8.03 31.87
CA LEU A 65 6.58 -8.04 31.83
C LEU A 65 7.06 -9.35 31.17
N PHE A 66 8.03 -9.22 30.28
CA PHE A 66 8.69 -10.35 29.61
C PHE A 66 10.15 -10.41 30.02
N LYS A 67 10.69 -11.63 30.11
CA LYS A 67 12.12 -11.85 30.32
C LYS A 67 12.86 -11.80 28.99
N LEU A 68 13.97 -11.06 28.96
CA LEU A 68 14.91 -11.00 27.83
C LEU A 68 16.27 -11.51 28.29
N TYR A 69 16.79 -12.53 27.62
CA TYR A 69 18.09 -13.14 27.88
C TYR A 69 19.14 -12.64 26.89
N SER A 70 20.30 -12.26 27.41
CA SER A 70 21.46 -11.85 26.61
C SER A 70 22.71 -12.57 27.09
N LYS A 71 23.61 -12.90 26.16
CA LYS A 71 24.94 -13.43 26.51
C LYS A 71 25.89 -12.33 27.01
N GLU A 72 25.64 -11.09 26.59
CA GLU A 72 26.45 -9.93 26.90
C GLU A 72 25.64 -8.91 27.71
N ALA A 73 26.33 -8.11 28.52
CA ALA A 73 25.70 -7.02 29.23
C ALA A 73 25.27 -5.94 28.22
N LEU A 74 23.97 -5.69 28.15
CA LEU A 74 23.39 -4.65 27.31
C LEU A 74 23.39 -3.32 28.07
N GLU A 75 24.05 -2.29 27.53
CA GLU A 75 24.05 -0.92 28.06
C GLU A 75 22.75 -0.16 27.70
N LEU A 76 21.61 -0.73 28.05
CA LEU A 76 20.32 -0.13 27.76
C LEU A 76 19.98 0.96 28.79
N LYS A 77 19.79 2.20 28.34
CA LYS A 77 19.35 3.32 29.17
C LYS A 77 17.87 3.22 29.54
N SER A 78 17.57 3.36 30.83
CA SER A 78 16.19 3.42 31.33
C SER A 78 15.41 4.56 30.67
N GLY A 79 14.15 4.32 30.32
CA GLY A 79 13.26 5.27 29.64
C GLY A 79 13.46 5.42 28.12
N SER A 80 14.49 4.81 27.52
CA SER A 80 14.68 4.80 26.07
C SER A 80 13.91 3.65 25.40
N GLU A 81 13.46 3.88 24.17
CA GLU A 81 12.83 2.86 23.32
C GLU A 81 13.89 2.19 22.46
N TYR A 82 13.84 0.86 22.36
CA TYR A 82 14.77 0.11 21.51
C TYR A 82 14.01 -0.77 20.54
N ILE A 83 14.46 -0.78 19.29
CA ILE A 83 14.10 -1.84 18.34
C ILE A 83 15.21 -2.87 18.42
N VAL A 84 14.88 -4.07 18.88
CA VAL A 84 15.83 -5.18 18.96
C VAL A 84 15.37 -6.36 18.14
N LYS A 85 16.33 -7.13 17.64
CA LYS A 85 16.08 -8.44 17.07
C LYS A 85 16.09 -9.46 18.19
N LEU A 86 14.98 -10.18 18.37
CA LEU A 86 14.79 -11.15 19.44
C LEU A 86 14.11 -12.42 18.94
N LYS A 87 14.38 -13.56 19.57
CA LYS A 87 13.69 -14.84 19.30
C LYS A 87 13.02 -15.33 20.57
N TYR A 88 11.75 -15.72 20.50
CA TYR A 88 11.08 -16.33 21.64
C TYR A 88 11.41 -17.81 21.76
N GLU A 89 11.75 -18.27 22.95
CA GLU A 89 12.09 -19.65 23.26
C GLU A 89 11.06 -20.24 24.24
N GLU A 90 10.25 -21.18 23.75
CA GLU A 90 9.12 -21.72 24.52
C GLU A 90 9.57 -22.51 25.76
N SER A 91 10.70 -23.23 25.66
CA SER A 91 11.25 -24.02 26.77
C SER A 91 11.63 -23.18 27.99
N GLN A 92 12.00 -21.92 27.78
CA GLN A 92 12.44 -21.00 28.84
C GLN A 92 11.42 -19.89 29.13
N ASN A 93 10.31 -19.86 28.37
CA ASN A 93 9.29 -18.81 28.42
C ASN A 93 9.88 -17.38 28.37
N ALA A 94 10.93 -17.19 27.56
CA ALA A 94 11.72 -15.96 27.51
C ALA A 94 12.11 -15.58 26.08
N PHE A 95 12.40 -14.30 25.86
CA PHE A 95 13.02 -13.82 24.62
C PHE A 95 14.53 -13.91 24.72
N VAL A 96 15.18 -14.34 23.64
CA VAL A 96 16.63 -14.33 23.49
C VAL A 96 17.02 -13.15 22.60
N PHE A 97 17.81 -12.24 23.16
CA PHE A 97 18.38 -11.10 22.48
C PHE A 97 19.37 -11.53 21.39
N ARG A 98 19.36 -10.82 20.26
CA ARG A 98 20.31 -11.04 19.15
C ARG A 98 21.10 -9.79 18.80
N SER A 99 20.42 -8.66 18.59
CA SER A 99 21.08 -7.41 18.22
C SER A 99 20.18 -6.20 18.48
N ILE A 100 20.76 -5.03 18.75
CA ILE A 100 20.07 -3.75 18.70
C ILE A 100 20.03 -3.29 17.24
N ILE A 101 18.86 -2.83 16.80
CA ILE A 101 18.65 -2.29 15.43
C ILE A 101 18.61 -0.77 15.48
N SER A 102 17.90 -0.21 16.46
CA SER A 102 17.76 1.24 16.63
C SER A 102 17.47 1.60 18.08
N GLU A 103 18.07 2.71 18.52
CA GLU A 103 17.79 3.37 19.79
C GLU A 103 16.93 4.61 19.51
N ASN A 104 15.84 4.76 20.26
CA ASN A 104 14.84 5.83 20.15
C ASN A 104 14.34 6.07 18.71
N PRO A 105 13.70 5.07 18.08
CA PRO A 105 13.21 5.22 16.72
C PRO A 105 12.16 6.33 16.62
N ILE A 106 12.41 7.31 15.75
CA ILE A 106 11.42 8.36 15.41
C ILE A 106 10.17 7.74 14.75
N PHE A 107 10.36 6.61 14.04
CA PHE A 107 9.31 5.93 13.26
C PHE A 107 9.53 4.41 13.29
N SER A 108 8.45 3.63 13.47
CA SER A 108 8.48 2.16 13.41
C SER A 108 7.25 1.62 12.69
N ILE A 109 7.44 0.70 11.74
CA ILE A 109 6.30 0.01 11.10
C ILE A 109 5.84 -1.11 12.03
N PRO A 110 4.58 -1.14 12.49
CA PRO A 110 4.10 -2.21 13.34
C PRO A 110 4.08 -3.53 12.56
N TYR A 111 4.55 -4.60 13.21
CA TYR A 111 4.44 -5.95 12.70
C TYR A 111 3.02 -6.47 12.96
N LEU A 112 2.26 -6.72 11.90
CA LEU A 112 0.99 -7.45 11.99
C LEU A 112 1.25 -8.94 11.80
N PRO A 113 0.93 -9.82 12.77
CA PRO A 113 1.22 -11.26 12.74
C PRO A 113 0.79 -11.98 11.45
N GLN A 114 -0.28 -11.50 10.80
CA GLN A 114 -0.84 -12.10 9.58
C GLN A 114 -0.27 -11.49 8.28
N LEU A 115 0.37 -10.32 8.33
CA LEU A 115 0.75 -9.53 7.15
C LEU A 115 2.25 -9.19 7.06
N GLU A 116 3.08 -9.44 8.07
CA GLU A 116 4.56 -9.36 8.02
C GLU A 116 5.14 -8.19 7.17
N GLU A 117 6.10 -8.47 6.26
CA GLU A 117 6.56 -7.57 5.19
C GLU A 117 5.51 -7.35 4.08
N ARG A 118 4.48 -8.19 4.02
CA ARG A 118 3.44 -8.19 2.98
C ARG A 118 2.60 -6.93 3.04
N ILE A 119 2.58 -6.21 4.16
CA ILE A 119 1.92 -4.92 4.23
C ILE A 119 2.62 -3.84 3.38
N LYS A 120 3.91 -4.02 3.09
CA LYS A 120 4.70 -3.07 2.27
C LYS A 120 4.14 -2.98 0.86
N ILE A 121 3.67 -4.09 0.27
CA ILE A 121 3.07 -4.06 -1.07
C ILE A 121 1.79 -3.22 -1.09
N MET A 122 1.09 -3.07 0.04
CA MET A 122 -0.11 -2.23 0.15
C MET A 122 0.20 -0.74 -0.07
N ASN A 123 1.40 -0.30 0.31
CA ASN A 123 1.90 1.05 0.06
C ASN A 123 2.24 1.32 -1.42
N PHE A 124 2.22 0.29 -2.27
CA PHE A 124 2.36 0.43 -3.72
C PHE A 124 1.03 0.14 -4.42
N HIS A 125 0.43 -1.00 -4.10
CA HIS A 125 -0.81 -1.49 -4.70
C HIS A 125 -1.97 -0.50 -4.57
N VAL A 126 -2.25 0.00 -3.36
CA VAL A 126 -3.41 0.88 -3.17
C VAL A 126 -3.17 2.27 -3.78
N PRO A 127 -1.98 2.89 -3.68
CA PRO A 127 -1.70 4.09 -4.46
C PRO A 127 -1.88 3.89 -5.96
N LEU A 128 -1.49 2.74 -6.53
CA LEU A 128 -1.75 2.45 -7.96
C LEU A 128 -3.25 2.35 -8.28
N ALA A 129 -4.03 1.68 -7.41
CA ALA A 129 -5.49 1.63 -7.55
C ALA A 129 -6.14 3.02 -7.41
N TRP A 130 -5.65 3.84 -6.49
CA TRP A 130 -6.07 5.24 -6.34
C TRP A 130 -5.77 6.07 -7.59
N LEU A 131 -4.55 5.95 -8.13
CA LEU A 131 -4.16 6.66 -9.35
C LEU A 131 -5.00 6.26 -10.56
N THR A 132 -5.43 5.00 -10.62
CA THR A 132 -6.37 4.53 -11.66
C THR A 132 -7.67 5.35 -11.62
N VAL A 133 -8.29 5.47 -10.45
CA VAL A 133 -9.52 6.25 -10.26
C VAL A 133 -9.29 7.73 -10.57
N LEU A 134 -8.20 8.32 -10.03
CA LEU A 134 -7.87 9.72 -10.23
C LEU A 134 -7.65 10.06 -11.71
N ALA A 135 -6.90 9.21 -12.43
CA ALA A 135 -6.61 9.41 -13.84
C ALA A 135 -7.86 9.27 -14.73
N TYR A 136 -8.73 8.33 -14.40
CA TYR A 136 -10.01 8.18 -15.09
C TYR A 136 -10.98 9.34 -14.81
N LEU A 137 -10.98 9.88 -13.59
CA LEU A 137 -11.74 11.09 -13.24
C LEU A 137 -11.26 12.30 -14.05
N ILE A 138 -9.94 12.50 -14.11
CA ILE A 138 -9.35 13.60 -14.87
C ILE A 138 -9.60 13.44 -16.37
N SER A 139 -9.59 12.20 -16.89
CA SER A 139 -10.00 11.91 -18.26
C SER A 139 -11.44 12.34 -18.53
N MET A 140 -12.38 12.00 -17.64
CA MET A 140 -13.77 12.44 -17.74
C MET A 140 -13.88 13.97 -17.70
N ILE A 141 -13.20 14.64 -16.77
CA ILE A 141 -13.25 16.10 -16.63
C ILE A 141 -12.79 16.78 -17.93
N TYR A 142 -11.67 16.36 -18.50
CA TYR A 142 -11.18 16.92 -19.76
C TYR A 142 -12.04 16.52 -20.96
N SER A 143 -12.68 15.35 -20.94
CA SER A 143 -13.67 14.96 -21.95
C SER A 143 -14.89 15.89 -21.93
N ILE A 144 -15.39 16.25 -20.75
CA ILE A 144 -16.47 17.24 -20.59
C ILE A 144 -16.01 18.62 -21.11
N GLN A 145 -14.77 19.03 -20.78
CA GLN A 145 -14.21 20.30 -21.27
C GLN A 145 -14.10 20.32 -22.80
N TYR A 146 -13.65 19.22 -23.41
CA TYR A 146 -13.61 19.06 -24.86
C TYR A 146 -15.01 19.21 -25.46
N LEU A 147 -16.03 18.51 -24.95
CA LEU A 147 -17.38 18.60 -25.51
C LEU A 147 -17.98 20.02 -25.41
N ARG A 148 -17.63 20.78 -24.35
CA ARG A 148 -18.09 22.15 -24.16
C ARG A 148 -17.38 23.18 -25.05
N LYS A 149 -16.07 23.03 -25.25
CA LYS A 149 -15.23 24.04 -25.93
C LYS A 149 -14.80 23.66 -27.34
N GLN A 150 -14.92 22.38 -27.70
CA GLN A 150 -14.38 21.78 -28.91
C GLN A 150 -12.87 22.04 -29.09
N ASP A 151 -12.14 22.13 -27.97
CA ASP A 151 -10.70 22.40 -27.94
C ASP A 151 -9.89 21.09 -27.90
N PHE A 152 -9.12 20.82 -28.95
CA PHE A 152 -8.28 19.62 -29.06
C PHE A 152 -7.21 19.51 -27.95
N SER A 153 -6.80 20.61 -27.30
CA SER A 153 -5.92 20.51 -26.12
C SER A 153 -6.57 19.71 -25.00
N SER A 154 -7.88 19.87 -24.82
CA SER A 154 -8.66 19.12 -23.82
C SER A 154 -8.76 17.64 -24.17
N ASP A 155 -8.89 17.29 -25.45
CA ASP A 155 -8.88 15.89 -25.91
C ASP A 155 -7.51 15.21 -25.72
N ILE A 156 -6.41 15.93 -25.99
CA ILE A 156 -5.05 15.44 -25.71
C ILE A 156 -4.89 15.14 -24.22
N LYS A 157 -5.35 16.04 -23.34
CA LYS A 157 -5.30 15.84 -21.88
C LYS A 157 -6.15 14.65 -21.44
N ALA A 158 -7.38 14.54 -21.96
CA ALA A 158 -8.28 13.43 -21.65
C ALA A 158 -7.66 12.07 -22.02
N SER A 159 -7.25 11.92 -23.29
CA SER A 159 -6.66 10.66 -23.79
C SER A 159 -5.33 10.32 -23.12
N SER A 160 -4.53 11.31 -22.72
CA SER A 160 -3.28 11.09 -21.96
C SER A 160 -3.56 10.62 -20.54
N SER A 161 -4.57 11.21 -19.90
CA SER A 161 -5.04 10.80 -18.57
C SER A 161 -5.60 9.38 -18.58
N ALA A 162 -6.45 9.04 -19.55
CA ALA A 162 -6.95 7.67 -19.74
C ALA A 162 -5.81 6.67 -19.90
N TYR A 163 -4.81 7.00 -20.72
CA TYR A 163 -3.67 6.11 -20.99
C TYR A 163 -2.87 5.80 -19.72
N LEU A 164 -2.53 6.84 -18.94
CA LEU A 164 -1.86 6.65 -17.66
C LEU A 164 -2.72 5.87 -16.66
N GLY A 165 -4.03 6.17 -16.60
CA GLY A 165 -4.97 5.44 -15.76
C GLY A 165 -4.99 3.94 -16.07
N THR A 166 -4.93 3.56 -17.35
CA THR A 166 -4.88 2.16 -17.77
C THR A 166 -3.56 1.49 -17.40
N ILE A 167 -2.43 2.18 -17.53
CA ILE A 167 -1.14 1.67 -17.02
C ILE A 167 -1.22 1.41 -15.52
N PHE A 168 -1.74 2.37 -14.73
CA PHE A 168 -1.89 2.16 -13.29
C PHE A 168 -2.88 1.05 -12.96
N CYS A 169 -3.94 0.88 -13.75
CA CYS A 169 -4.91 -0.21 -13.59
C CYS A 169 -4.24 -1.57 -13.79
N ILE A 170 -3.40 -1.71 -14.82
CA ILE A 170 -2.61 -2.93 -15.07
C ILE A 170 -1.67 -3.19 -13.89
N LEU A 171 -0.92 -2.17 -13.45
CA LEU A 171 0.01 -2.31 -12.33
C LEU A 171 -0.71 -2.66 -11.02
N ALA A 172 -1.86 -2.05 -10.75
CA ALA A 172 -2.70 -2.36 -9.60
C ALA A 172 -3.19 -3.82 -9.68
N THR A 173 -3.62 -4.28 -10.85
CA THR A 173 -4.05 -5.67 -11.07
C THR A 173 -2.92 -6.66 -10.82
N LEU A 174 -1.73 -6.42 -11.37
CA LEU A 174 -0.56 -7.29 -11.21
C LEU A 174 -0.08 -7.33 -9.76
N THR A 175 0.08 -6.17 -9.12
CA THR A 175 0.50 -6.10 -7.71
C THR A 175 -0.53 -6.72 -6.77
N GLY A 176 -1.82 -6.56 -7.09
CA GLY A 176 -2.92 -7.20 -6.36
C GLY A 176 -2.92 -8.72 -6.52
N ALA A 177 -2.63 -9.24 -7.71
CA ALA A 177 -2.50 -10.67 -7.96
C ALA A 177 -1.33 -11.27 -7.18
N VAL A 178 -0.19 -10.57 -7.12
CA VAL A 178 0.96 -10.97 -6.30
C VAL A 178 0.56 -11.05 -4.82
N TRP A 179 -0.11 -10.01 -4.28
CA TRP A 179 -0.62 -10.02 -2.90
C TRP A 179 -1.62 -11.17 -2.67
N ALA A 180 -2.52 -11.44 -3.62
CA ALA A 180 -3.47 -12.56 -3.53
C ALA A 180 -2.76 -13.92 -3.47
N LYS A 181 -1.72 -14.13 -4.29
CA LYS A 181 -0.93 -15.39 -4.25
C LYS A 181 -0.33 -15.64 -2.87
N TYR A 182 0.18 -14.60 -2.23
CA TYR A 182 0.81 -14.73 -0.91
C TYR A 182 -0.18 -14.90 0.24
N ASN A 183 -1.40 -14.37 0.14
CA ASN A 183 -2.38 -14.45 1.24
C ASN A 183 -3.39 -15.58 1.07
N TRP A 184 -3.74 -15.93 -0.17
CA TRP A 184 -4.80 -16.90 -0.48
C TRP A 184 -4.30 -18.09 -1.29
N GLY A 185 -3.00 -18.17 -1.58
CA GLY A 185 -2.38 -19.29 -2.30
C GLY A 185 -2.58 -19.28 -3.82
N SER A 186 -3.36 -18.35 -4.38
CA SER A 186 -3.60 -18.18 -5.82
C SER A 186 -3.53 -16.72 -6.26
N TYR A 187 -2.97 -16.45 -7.45
CA TYR A 187 -2.94 -15.12 -8.07
C TYR A 187 -4.33 -14.57 -8.36
N TRP A 188 -5.29 -15.47 -8.61
CA TRP A 188 -6.66 -15.12 -8.97
C TRP A 188 -7.65 -16.04 -8.27
N ASN A 189 -8.69 -15.44 -7.70
CA ASN A 189 -9.70 -16.11 -6.87
C ASN A 189 -11.12 -15.69 -7.26
N TRP A 190 -11.29 -14.92 -8.34
CA TRP A 190 -12.59 -14.38 -8.77
C TRP A 190 -13.31 -13.54 -7.71
N ASP A 191 -12.56 -13.01 -6.75
CA ASP A 191 -13.09 -12.13 -5.72
C ASP A 191 -13.73 -10.87 -6.33
N PRO A 192 -14.80 -10.30 -5.76
CA PRO A 192 -15.49 -9.14 -6.30
C PRO A 192 -14.58 -7.95 -6.65
N ARG A 193 -13.53 -7.68 -5.87
CA ARG A 193 -12.56 -6.61 -6.14
C ARG A 193 -11.60 -6.95 -7.27
N GLN A 194 -11.19 -8.22 -7.38
CA GLN A 194 -10.37 -8.69 -8.50
C GLN A 194 -11.17 -8.62 -9.80
N SER A 195 -12.38 -9.18 -9.79
CA SER A 195 -13.29 -9.17 -10.94
C SER A 195 -13.65 -7.74 -11.35
N SER A 196 -13.91 -6.84 -10.40
CA SER A 196 -14.30 -5.46 -10.72
C SER A 196 -13.17 -4.64 -11.34
N ILE A 197 -11.93 -4.77 -10.85
CA ILE A 197 -10.79 -4.06 -11.45
C ILE A 197 -10.45 -4.61 -12.84
N PHE A 198 -10.63 -5.91 -13.06
CA PHE A 198 -10.47 -6.51 -14.38
C PHE A 198 -11.53 -6.04 -15.38
N VAL A 199 -12.81 -6.01 -14.98
CA VAL A 199 -13.88 -5.43 -15.82
C VAL A 199 -13.59 -3.97 -16.13
N LEU A 200 -13.13 -3.18 -15.15
CA LEU A 200 -12.74 -1.80 -15.36
C LEU A 200 -11.59 -1.66 -16.37
N LEU A 201 -10.60 -2.56 -16.33
CA LEU A 201 -9.51 -2.61 -17.31
C LEU A 201 -10.04 -2.86 -18.72
N LEU A 202 -10.97 -3.80 -18.90
CA LEU A 202 -11.59 -4.09 -20.20
C LEU A 202 -12.39 -2.92 -20.75
N ILE A 203 -13.14 -2.20 -19.91
CA ILE A 203 -13.86 -0.98 -20.30
C ILE A 203 -12.90 0.06 -20.88
N TYR A 204 -11.75 0.28 -20.24
CA TYR A 204 -10.79 1.26 -20.74
C TYR A 204 -9.95 0.75 -21.92
N PHE A 205 -9.75 -0.56 -22.10
CA PHE A 205 -9.23 -1.08 -23.37
C PHE A 205 -10.20 -0.83 -24.52
N ALA A 206 -11.51 -1.02 -24.30
CA ALA A 206 -12.52 -0.70 -25.30
C ALA A 206 -12.55 0.80 -25.66
N TYR A 207 -12.24 1.71 -24.73
CA TYR A 207 -12.02 3.14 -25.02
C TYR A 207 -10.90 3.34 -26.08
N PHE A 208 -9.75 2.67 -25.92
CA PHE A 208 -8.64 2.82 -26.87
C PHE A 208 -8.94 2.16 -28.21
N VAL A 209 -9.61 1.00 -28.21
CA VAL A 209 -10.06 0.35 -29.46
C VAL A 209 -10.96 1.29 -30.24
N LEU A 210 -12.00 1.85 -29.61
CA LEU A 210 -12.90 2.82 -30.23
C LEU A 210 -12.15 4.04 -30.77
N ARG A 211 -11.23 4.59 -29.97
CA ARG A 211 -10.47 5.78 -30.38
C ARG A 211 -9.54 5.49 -31.57
N SER A 212 -8.95 4.31 -31.61
CA SER A 212 -8.03 3.90 -32.69
C SER A 212 -8.75 3.56 -34.00
N SER A 213 -10.04 3.20 -33.95
CA SER A 213 -10.82 2.81 -35.13
C SER A 213 -11.43 3.99 -35.89
N ILE A 214 -11.24 5.23 -35.43
CA ILE A 214 -11.83 6.42 -36.04
C ILE A 214 -10.72 7.25 -36.67
N GLU A 215 -10.81 7.53 -37.97
CA GLU A 215 -9.79 8.31 -38.68
C GLU A 215 -9.95 9.82 -38.43
N ASN A 216 -11.16 10.35 -38.62
CA ASN A 216 -11.44 11.79 -38.47
C ASN A 216 -11.23 12.26 -37.02
N ASP A 217 -10.32 13.21 -36.80
CA ASP A 217 -9.93 13.64 -35.46
C ASP A 217 -11.05 14.28 -34.64
N SER A 218 -11.95 15.03 -35.29
CA SER A 218 -13.09 15.64 -34.60
C SER A 218 -14.10 14.58 -34.13
N THR A 219 -14.38 13.59 -34.98
CA THR A 219 -15.25 12.47 -34.63
C THR A 219 -14.61 11.59 -33.56
N LYS A 220 -13.31 11.30 -33.69
CA LYS A 220 -12.49 10.54 -32.74
C LYS A 220 -12.54 11.16 -31.35
N ALA A 221 -12.25 12.46 -31.25
CA ALA A 221 -12.24 13.18 -29.99
C ALA A 221 -13.65 13.23 -29.37
N LYS A 222 -14.69 13.49 -30.15
CA LYS A 222 -16.09 13.54 -29.68
C LYS A 222 -16.57 12.19 -29.16
N LEU A 223 -16.41 11.11 -29.92
CA LEU A 223 -16.84 9.77 -29.51
C LEU A 223 -16.02 9.26 -28.32
N SER A 224 -14.70 9.50 -28.32
CA SER A 224 -13.85 9.19 -27.16
C SER A 224 -14.31 9.92 -25.91
N ALA A 225 -14.61 11.22 -26.01
CA ALA A 225 -15.04 12.01 -24.86
C ALA A 225 -16.35 11.49 -24.26
N VAL A 226 -17.34 11.19 -25.10
CA VAL A 226 -18.61 10.58 -24.66
C VAL A 226 -18.35 9.22 -23.99
N TYR A 227 -17.55 8.36 -24.61
CA TYR A 227 -17.20 7.06 -24.03
C TYR A 227 -16.51 7.21 -22.67
N SER A 228 -15.52 8.11 -22.53
CA SER A 228 -14.80 8.32 -21.27
C SER A 228 -15.72 8.76 -20.14
N ILE A 229 -16.78 9.52 -20.44
CA ILE A 229 -17.78 9.93 -19.43
C ILE A 229 -18.58 8.71 -18.98
N ILE A 230 -19.10 7.93 -19.92
CA ILE A 230 -19.89 6.72 -19.63
C ILE A 230 -19.03 5.69 -18.88
N ALA A 231 -17.79 5.48 -19.31
CA ALA A 231 -16.84 4.59 -18.66
C ALA A 231 -16.58 5.01 -17.22
N PHE A 232 -16.36 6.30 -16.95
CA PHE A 232 -16.11 6.76 -15.59
C PHE A 232 -17.31 6.57 -14.66
N ILE A 233 -18.54 6.63 -15.15
CA ILE A 233 -19.75 6.35 -14.34
C ILE A 233 -19.70 4.93 -13.74
N THR A 234 -19.03 3.98 -14.41
CA THR A 234 -18.85 2.62 -13.88
C THR A 234 -17.81 2.55 -12.75
N VAL A 235 -16.88 3.50 -12.66
CA VAL A 235 -15.76 3.48 -11.70
C VAL A 235 -16.25 3.51 -10.24
N PRO A 236 -17.16 4.42 -9.82
CA PRO A 236 -17.67 4.40 -8.46
C PRO A 236 -18.30 3.08 -8.06
N PHE A 237 -19.07 2.48 -8.98
CA PHE A 237 -19.71 1.21 -8.75
C PHE A 237 -18.70 0.06 -8.62
N LEU A 238 -17.78 -0.09 -9.59
CA LEU A 238 -16.84 -1.20 -9.64
C LEU A 238 -15.76 -1.12 -8.54
N VAL A 239 -15.31 0.09 -8.16
CA VAL A 239 -14.20 0.25 -7.21
C VAL A 239 -14.68 0.43 -5.77
N PHE A 240 -15.79 1.15 -5.56
CA PHE A 240 -16.24 1.50 -4.21
C PHE A 240 -17.45 0.70 -3.74
N ILE A 241 -18.44 0.48 -4.60
CA ILE A 241 -19.72 -0.13 -4.20
C ILE A 241 -19.64 -1.66 -4.24
N LEU A 242 -19.43 -2.25 -5.42
CA LEU A 242 -19.48 -3.70 -5.65
C LEU A 242 -18.59 -4.49 -4.67
N PRO A 243 -17.32 -4.08 -4.41
CA PRO A 243 -16.44 -4.82 -3.50
C PRO A 243 -16.86 -4.81 -2.02
N ARG A 244 -17.80 -3.94 -1.62
CA ARG A 244 -18.28 -3.81 -0.23
C ARG A 244 -19.64 -4.48 -0.01
N VAL A 245 -20.44 -4.61 -1.07
CA VAL A 245 -21.76 -5.27 -0.99
C VAL A 245 -21.67 -6.77 -1.27
N ALA A 246 -20.69 -7.19 -2.08
CA ALA A 246 -20.46 -8.60 -2.35
C ALA A 246 -19.59 -9.25 -1.27
N SER A 247 -19.90 -10.50 -0.92
CA SER A 247 -19.06 -11.28 -0.02
C SER A 247 -17.77 -11.66 -0.74
N GLY A 248 -16.64 -11.53 -0.05
CA GLY A 248 -15.33 -11.68 -0.67
C GLY A 248 -14.22 -11.86 0.36
N LEU A 249 -13.06 -12.28 -0.13
CA LEU A 249 -11.86 -12.55 0.67
C LEU A 249 -11.15 -11.27 1.11
N HIS A 250 -11.46 -10.14 0.48
CA HIS A 250 -10.85 -8.86 0.83
C HIS A 250 -11.38 -8.28 2.15
N PRO A 251 -10.50 -7.70 2.99
CA PRO A 251 -10.92 -6.93 4.15
C PRO A 251 -11.88 -5.79 3.77
N GLY A 252 -12.99 -5.69 4.51
CA GLY A 252 -14.09 -4.75 4.26
C GLY A 252 -15.08 -5.19 3.17
N SER A 253 -15.15 -6.49 2.84
CA SER A 253 -16.26 -7.09 2.09
C SER A 253 -17.52 -7.19 2.97
N SER A 254 -18.68 -7.57 2.42
CA SER A 254 -19.92 -7.64 3.21
C SER A 254 -19.90 -8.66 4.37
N SER A 255 -18.90 -9.54 4.41
CA SER A 255 -18.68 -10.54 5.46
C SER A 255 -17.78 -10.04 6.62
N GLU A 256 -17.20 -8.84 6.53
CA GLU A 256 -16.43 -8.18 7.60
C GLU A 256 -16.94 -6.74 7.78
N ASP A 257 -16.60 -6.04 8.87
CA ASP A 257 -17.01 -4.62 9.07
C ASP A 257 -16.68 -3.80 7.80
N ALA A 258 -17.71 -3.31 7.10
CA ALA A 258 -17.65 -2.79 5.72
C ALA A 258 -16.77 -1.53 5.51
N LEU A 259 -16.18 -1.03 6.59
CA LEU A 259 -15.14 -0.01 6.55
C LEU A 259 -13.83 -0.73 6.27
N GLY A 260 -13.40 -0.76 5.00
CA GLY A 260 -12.08 -1.27 4.64
C GLY A 260 -10.97 -0.65 5.51
N PRO A 261 -9.79 -1.31 5.64
CA PRO A 261 -8.81 -1.05 6.68
C PRO A 261 -8.59 0.44 6.94
N LEU A 262 -8.33 1.24 5.89
CA LEU A 262 -8.03 2.68 5.99
C LEU A 262 -9.04 3.55 6.75
N LEU A 263 -10.30 3.12 6.89
CA LEU A 263 -11.37 3.87 7.56
C LEU A 263 -12.04 3.08 8.71
N ALA A 264 -11.59 1.85 8.98
CA ALA A 264 -12.04 1.09 10.14
C ALA A 264 -11.48 1.72 11.42
N THR A 265 -12.30 2.54 12.08
CA THR A 265 -12.04 3.04 13.43
C THR A 265 -12.07 1.95 14.50
N LYS A 266 -12.38 0.69 14.13
CA LYS A 266 -12.71 -0.39 15.05
C LYS A 266 -11.78 -1.60 15.06
N SER A 267 -10.58 -1.49 14.48
CA SER A 267 -9.60 -2.56 14.58
C SER A 267 -8.30 -2.04 15.18
N ASP A 268 -7.80 -2.75 16.20
CA ASP A 268 -6.44 -2.69 16.73
C ASP A 268 -5.35 -2.98 15.66
N MET A 269 -5.70 -2.92 14.37
CA MET A 269 -4.87 -3.26 13.23
C MET A 269 -4.25 -2.05 12.52
N LEU A 270 -4.61 -0.81 12.88
CA LEU A 270 -4.03 0.39 12.28
C LEU A 270 -3.46 1.36 13.28
N ASN A 271 -2.17 1.16 13.54
CA ASN A 271 -1.32 2.15 14.18
C ASN A 271 -1.32 3.46 13.34
N PRO A 272 -1.52 4.64 13.95
CA PRO A 272 -1.47 5.94 13.28
C PRO A 272 -0.23 6.13 12.37
N THR A 273 0.89 5.51 12.73
CA THR A 273 2.13 5.50 11.95
C THR A 273 1.95 4.89 10.55
N MET A 274 1.13 3.85 10.41
CA MET A 274 0.83 3.23 9.11
C MET A 274 -0.05 4.13 8.23
N GLN A 275 -1.05 4.79 8.82
CA GLN A 275 -1.91 5.73 8.09
C GLN A 275 -1.11 6.91 7.54
N ILE A 276 -0.13 7.42 8.31
CA ILE A 276 0.78 8.47 7.85
C ILE A 276 1.66 7.96 6.70
N GLY A 277 2.29 6.79 6.84
CA GLY A 277 3.12 6.22 5.76
C GLY A 277 2.32 5.96 4.48
N PHE A 278 1.08 5.50 4.64
CA PHE A 278 0.15 5.29 3.54
C PHE A 278 -0.27 6.62 2.87
N GLY A 279 -0.62 7.63 3.67
CA GLY A 279 -0.95 8.97 3.17
C GLY A 279 0.19 9.63 2.40
N ILE A 280 1.42 9.52 2.89
CA ILE A 280 2.63 9.97 2.19
C ILE A 280 2.79 9.25 0.85
N SER A 281 2.51 7.95 0.80
CA SER A 281 2.58 7.17 -0.43
C SER A 281 1.53 7.64 -1.45
N ILE A 282 0.28 7.85 -1.03
CA ILE A 282 -0.79 8.39 -1.89
C ILE A 282 -0.40 9.75 -2.48
N ILE A 283 0.12 10.67 -1.65
CA ILE A 283 0.55 12.00 -2.09
C ILE A 283 1.72 11.89 -3.07
N ALA A 284 2.74 11.08 -2.75
CA ALA A 284 3.91 10.91 -3.58
C ALA A 284 3.57 10.34 -4.97
N PHE A 285 2.70 9.33 -5.01
CA PHE A 285 2.22 8.74 -6.27
C PHE A 285 1.33 9.71 -7.04
N SER A 286 0.51 10.51 -6.37
CA SER A 286 -0.30 11.55 -7.02
C SER A 286 0.59 12.62 -7.67
N MET A 287 1.65 13.06 -7.00
CA MET A 287 2.65 13.96 -7.59
C MET A 287 3.34 13.34 -8.80
N LEU A 288 3.74 12.07 -8.70
CA LEU A 288 4.32 11.33 -9.83
C LEU A 288 3.36 11.28 -11.02
N TYR A 289 2.07 11.01 -10.76
CA TYR A 289 1.05 10.99 -11.80
C TYR A 289 0.92 12.34 -12.52
N PHE A 290 0.82 13.46 -11.80
CA PHE A 290 0.74 14.78 -12.44
C PHE A 290 1.99 15.12 -13.26
N TRP A 291 3.17 14.69 -12.79
CA TRP A 291 4.41 14.83 -13.54
C TRP A 291 4.39 14.00 -14.83
N LEU A 292 4.00 12.72 -14.76
CA LEU A 292 3.84 11.85 -15.93
C LEU A 292 2.79 12.38 -16.91
N LEU A 293 1.67 12.90 -16.40
CA LEU A 293 0.63 13.50 -17.24
C LEU A 293 1.16 14.70 -18.02
N ASN A 294 1.91 15.59 -17.36
CA ASN A 294 2.55 16.73 -18.02
C ASN A 294 3.54 16.27 -19.11
N LEU A 295 4.36 15.26 -18.83
CA LEU A 295 5.27 14.69 -19.83
C LEU A 295 4.52 14.10 -21.03
N GLN A 296 3.45 13.34 -20.79
CA GLN A 296 2.65 12.72 -21.83
C GLN A 296 1.95 13.75 -22.73
N ILE A 297 1.40 14.82 -22.13
CA ILE A 297 0.80 15.93 -22.87
C ILE A 297 1.84 16.62 -23.75
N ARG A 298 3.03 16.91 -23.20
CA ARG A 298 4.13 17.54 -23.96
C ARG A 298 4.57 16.66 -25.12
N ALA A 299 4.77 15.37 -24.87
CA ALA A 299 5.16 14.41 -25.91
C ALA A 299 4.15 14.40 -27.06
N LYS A 300 2.85 14.29 -26.77
CA LYS A 300 1.80 14.34 -27.79
C LYS A 300 1.72 15.67 -28.53
N SER A 301 1.93 16.80 -27.83
CA SER A 301 1.91 18.11 -28.48
C SER A 301 3.05 18.31 -29.47
N VAL A 302 4.24 17.75 -29.18
CA VAL A 302 5.40 17.82 -30.08
C VAL A 302 5.15 16.98 -31.33
N VAL A 303 4.62 15.76 -31.18
CA VAL A 303 4.31 14.88 -32.32
C VAL A 303 3.28 15.52 -33.25
N GLY A 304 2.20 16.10 -32.70
CA GLY A 304 1.19 16.79 -33.52
C GLY A 304 1.73 18.01 -34.27
N ASN A 305 2.69 18.73 -33.68
CA ASN A 305 3.36 19.85 -34.36
C ASN A 305 4.31 19.43 -35.49
N GLN A 306 4.87 18.21 -35.42
CA GLN A 306 5.73 17.68 -36.49
C GLN A 306 4.91 17.23 -37.70
N GLU A 307 3.79 16.53 -37.47
CA GLU A 307 2.89 16.06 -38.54
C GLU A 307 2.27 17.22 -39.34
N SER A 308 1.98 18.33 -38.67
CA SER A 308 1.49 19.57 -39.31
C SER A 308 2.57 20.36 -40.05
N GLY A 309 3.84 20.22 -39.66
CA GLY A 309 4.98 20.90 -40.30
C GLY A 309 5.54 20.17 -41.52
N SER A 310 5.37 18.85 -41.64
CA SER A 310 5.82 18.04 -42.78
C SER A 310 4.87 18.05 -43.99
N GLY A 311 3.71 18.70 -43.87
CA GLY A 311 2.69 18.78 -44.92
C GLY A 311 2.72 20.06 -45.75
N ASN A 312 3.72 20.93 -45.58
CA ASN A 312 3.91 22.18 -46.34
C ASN A 312 5.09 22.06 -47.31
#